data_AF-A0AAW5KNZ8-F1
#
_entry.id   AF-A0AAW5KNZ8-F1
#
_cell.length_a   1.000
_cell.length_b   1.000
_cell.length_c   1.000
_cell.angle_alpha   90.00
_cell.angle_beta   90.00
_cell.angle_gamma   90.00
#
_symmetry.space_group_name_H-M   'P 1'
#
loop_
_entity.id
_entity.type
_entity.pdbx_description
1 polymer ?
#
loop_
_entity_poly.entity_id
_entity_poly.type
_entity_poly.pdbx_seq_one_letter_code
_entity_poly.pdbx_strand_id
1 'polypeptide(L)' 'MKAIKKLMLKYGSSLAALALMIGVSSSSQACWWWYNQPKEPEGMKKFVKED' A
#
# COMPACT_ATOMS: atom_id res chain seq x y z
N MET A 1 -30.63 15.55 -7.35
CA MET A 1 -29.25 16.10 -7.20
C MET A 1 -29.00 16.93 -5.93
N LYS A 2 -29.94 17.77 -5.45
CA LYS A 2 -29.70 18.62 -4.25
C LYS A 2 -29.36 17.84 -2.97
N ALA A 3 -30.03 16.72 -2.72
CA ALA A 3 -29.77 15.87 -1.56
C ALA A 3 -28.35 15.25 -1.58
N ILE A 4 -27.94 14.73 -2.73
CA ILE A 4 -26.61 14.15 -2.93
C ILE A 4 -25.51 15.21 -2.76
N LYS A 5 -25.68 16.41 -3.36
CA LYS A 5 -24.75 17.54 -3.15
C LYS A 5 -24.64 17.92 -1.67
N LYS A 6 -25.76 17.96 -0.93
CA LYS A 6 -25.76 18.28 0.51
C LYS A 6 -25.01 17.21 1.31
N LEU A 7 -25.13 15.95 0.93
CA LEU A 7 -24.45 14.83 1.59
C LEU A 7 -22.95 14.84 1.28
N MET A 8 -22.56 15.09 0.03
CA MET A 8 -21.16 15.26 -0.38
C MET A 8 -20.49 16.47 0.29
N LEU A 9 -21.18 17.61 0.40
CA LEU A 9 -20.62 18.78 1.08
C LEU A 9 -20.50 18.57 2.60
N LYS A 10 -21.38 17.76 3.20
CA LYS A 10 -21.37 17.48 4.64
C LYS A 10 -20.34 16.43 5.05
N TYR A 11 -20.11 15.41 4.21
CA TYR A 11 -19.26 14.26 4.55
C TYR A 11 -18.06 14.07 3.62
N GLY A 12 -17.94 14.85 2.55
CA GLY A 12 -16.89 14.70 1.55
C GLY A 12 -15.49 14.86 2.11
N SER A 13 -15.29 15.80 3.04
CA SER A 13 -14.00 16.01 3.73
C SER A 13 -13.62 14.78 4.56
N SER A 14 -14.57 14.20 5.31
CA SER A 14 -14.34 12.98 6.10
C SER A 14 -14.08 11.77 5.20
N LEU A 15 -14.81 11.65 4.08
CA LEU A 15 -14.61 10.57 3.11
C LEU A 15 -13.23 10.68 2.44
N ALA A 16 -12.79 11.89 2.09
CA ALA A 16 -11.47 12.14 1.52
C ALA A 16 -10.35 11.83 2.53
N ALA A 17 -10.50 12.23 3.79
CA ALA A 17 -9.56 11.90 4.85
C ALA A 17 -9.46 10.38 5.10
N LEU A 18 -10.59 9.68 5.06
CA LEU A 18 -10.62 8.22 5.16
C LEU A 18 -9.92 7.54 3.98
N ALA A 19 -10.19 8.00 2.75
CA ALA A 19 -9.53 7.49 1.55
C ALA A 19 -8.00 7.71 1.61
N LEU A 20 -7.57 8.88 2.08
CA LEU A 20 -6.16 9.20 2.28
C LEU A 20 -5.52 8.26 3.32
N MET A 21 -6.16 8.05 4.46
CA MET A 21 -5.68 7.12 5.50
C MET A 21 -5.54 5.68 4.99
N ILE A 22 -6.53 5.18 4.24
CA ILE A 22 -6.47 3.84 3.64
C ILE A 22 -5.33 3.76 2.61
N GLY A 23 -5.15 4.78 1.77
CA GLY A 23 -4.05 4.84 0.80
C GLY A 23 -2.68 4.80 1.45
N VAL A 24 -2.47 5.61 2.50
CA VAL A 24 -1.20 5.65 3.23
C VAL A 24 -0.94 4.34 3.98
N SER A 25 -1.94 3.80 4.67
CA SER A 25 -1.78 2.55 5.45
C SER A 25 -1.59 1.29 4.59
N SER A 26 -2.15 1.25 3.37
CA SER A 26 -1.94 0.15 2.44
C SER A 26 -0.58 0.20 1.74
N SER A 27 0.00 1.39 1.56
CA SER A 27 1.31 1.54 0.91
C SER A 27 2.46 0.87 1.69
N SER A 28 2.42 0.85 3.02
CA SER A 28 3.43 0.18 3.85
C SER A 28 3.35 -1.35 3.78
N GLN A 29 2.14 -1.91 3.67
CA GLN A 29 1.94 -3.36 3.52
C GLN A 29 2.27 -3.83 2.10
N ALA A 30 1.94 -3.05 1.07
CA ALA A 30 2.34 -3.33 -0.31
C ALA A 30 3.88 -3.37 -0.44
N CYS A 31 4.58 -2.51 0.31
CA CYS A 31 6.03 -2.52 0.41
C CYS A 31 6.53 -3.88 0.96
N TRP A 32 5.95 -4.37 2.06
CA TRP A 32 6.31 -5.67 2.62
C TRP A 32 6.06 -6.85 1.67
N TRP A 33 4.96 -6.83 0.90
CA TRP A 33 4.67 -7.89 -0.05
C TRP A 33 5.58 -7.84 -1.30
N TRP A 34 5.83 -6.64 -1.83
CA TRP A 34 6.66 -6.43 -3.01
C TRP A 34 8.15 -6.64 -2.74
N TYR A 35 8.61 -6.32 -1.52
CA TYR A 35 9.96 -6.57 -1.02
C TYR A 35 10.10 -7.86 -0.21
N ASN A 36 9.04 -8.68 -0.10
CA ASN A 36 9.18 -10.07 0.32
C ASN A 36 9.85 -10.84 -0.82
N GLN A 37 11.13 -10.56 -1.04
CA GLN A 37 11.92 -11.32 -1.97
C GLN A 37 11.90 -12.78 -1.50
N PRO A 38 11.68 -13.74 -2.43
CA PRO A 38 11.84 -15.14 -2.09
C PRO A 38 13.25 -15.34 -1.54
N LYS A 39 13.38 -16.20 -0.52
CA LYS A 39 14.70 -16.60 -0.01
C LYS A 39 15.57 -17.03 -1.20
N GLU A 40 16.83 -16.60 -1.20
CA GLU A 40 17.78 -16.98 -2.23
C GLU A 40 17.78 -18.51 -2.39
N PRO A 41 17.54 -19.04 -3.60
CA PRO A 41 17.53 -20.48 -3.81
C PRO A 41 18.93 -21.04 -3.58
N GLU A 42 19.05 -22.22 -2.95
CA GLU A 42 20.34 -22.78 -2.54
C GLU A 42 21.33 -22.95 -3.70
N GLY A 43 20.82 -23.19 -4.92
CA GLY A 43 21.62 -23.28 -6.14
C GLY A 43 22.29 -21.97 -6.56
N MET A 44 21.91 -20.82 -6.00
CA MET A 44 22.55 -19.52 -6.25
C MET A 44 23.73 -19.25 -5.33
N LYS A 45 23.76 -19.87 -4.13
CA LYS A 45 24.86 -19.74 -3.17
C LYS A 45 26.22 -20.13 -3.75
N LYS A 46 26.25 -21.04 -4.74
CA LYS A 46 27.47 -21.49 -5.43
C LYS A 46 28.14 -20.42 -6.32
N PHE A 47 27.44 -19.32 -6.60
CA PHE A 47 27.94 -18.21 -7.41
C PHE A 47 28.38 -17.02 -6.56
N VAL A 48 28.13 -17.05 -5.25
CA VAL A 48 28.66 -16.04 -4.31
C VAL A 48 30.15 -16.31 -4.18
N LYS A 49 30.98 -15.37 -4.63
CA LYS A 49 32.41 -15.37 -4.31
C LYS A 49 32.55 -14.91 -2.87
N GLU A 50 33.16 -15.74 -2.03
CA GLU A 50 33.68 -15.30 -0.73
C GLU A 50 34.87 -14.38 -1.02
N ASP A 51 34.76 -13.10 -0.66
CA ASP A 51 35.86 -12.13 -0.65
C ASP A 51 36.80 -12.37 0.54
#